data_AF-A0A514L9N4-F1
#
_entry.id   AF-A0A514L9N4-F1
#
_cell.length_a   1.000
_cell.length_b   1.000
_cell.length_c   1.000
_cell.angle_alpha   90.00
_cell.angle_beta   90.00
_cell.angle_gamma   90.00
#
_symmetry.space_group_name_H-M   'P 1'
#
loop_
_entity.id
_entity.type
_entity.pdbx_description
1 polymer ?
#
loop_
_entity_poly.entity_id
_entity_poly.type
_entity_poly.pdbx_seq_one_letter_code
_entity_poly.pdbx_strand_id
1 'polypeptide(L)'
;MFDKLRNAFSNAAKSFGEKELNEKDIEDILFELEISLLESDVATEVIDSIKDDLKEKLIGSKVEKKEIEKFVKDSLISSISAHFDNAGEIDLFGKINEKKEQGQPFLILFLGINGTGKTTSLAKVAHLLQQEKYSVVVAAADTFRAGAIEQLREHTNRLNLKLVAQNYNSDPAAVARDAVLYAKSHKTDVVLIDTAGRMQTSENLMQQIEKITKVVNPDLKIFVGDSLAGNDTVNQAREFYSHTQFDGSILTKSDADARGGAALSIVKVTSTPVMFVGVGQEYPDLKPFDKKTFLETVFGTLEGVDIKKEPTPEPEPTPEPEPTPEPTPEPEPTPEPEPTPEPEPTPEPEPTPEPEPTPEPEPTPEPEPTPEPEPTPEPEPTPEPEPTPEPEPTPEPEPTPEPEPTPEPEPTPEPEPTPEPEPTPEPEPTPEPEPTPTSDDPFEGISDDEIATYSDLFDVPPPENDDEAFRLGKKIRQWIKDGKPEPGDEDNDEEYDDEDKENEEEIHKHDKEEPKKKKGRFGFFRR
;
A
#
# COMPACT_ATOMS: atom_id res chain seq x y z
N MET A 1 23.72 -18.60 4.18
CA MET A 1 22.69 -19.64 4.29
C MET A 1 23.26 -21.04 4.04
N PHE A 2 23.65 -21.39 2.80
CA PHE A 2 24.02 -22.78 2.49
C PHE A 2 25.30 -23.29 3.15
N ASP A 3 26.29 -22.45 3.49
CA ASP A 3 27.48 -22.92 4.23
C ASP A 3 27.14 -23.37 5.66
N LYS A 4 26.19 -22.68 6.32
CA LYS A 4 25.68 -23.08 7.64
C LYS A 4 24.83 -24.35 7.52
N LEU A 5 23.94 -24.41 6.52
CA LEU A 5 23.19 -25.61 6.14
C LEU A 5 24.11 -26.81 5.89
N ARG A 6 25.14 -26.63 5.06
CA ARG A 6 26.14 -27.64 4.71
C ARG A 6 26.89 -28.11 5.94
N ASN A 7 27.25 -27.19 6.84
CA ASN A 7 27.91 -27.55 8.10
C ASN A 7 26.98 -28.31 9.05
N ALA A 8 25.70 -27.90 9.17
CA ALA A 8 24.68 -28.60 9.94
C ALA A 8 24.44 -30.01 9.39
N PHE A 9 24.21 -30.15 8.07
CA PHE A 9 24.03 -31.43 7.39
C PHE A 9 25.28 -32.30 7.42
N SER A 10 26.49 -31.72 7.28
CA SER A 10 27.75 -32.46 7.37
C SER A 10 28.01 -32.98 8.78
N ASN A 11 27.65 -32.19 9.81
CA ASN A 11 27.75 -32.62 11.20
C ASN A 11 26.72 -33.70 11.55
N ALA A 12 25.51 -33.61 11.00
CA ALA A 12 24.52 -34.66 11.11
C ALA A 12 24.97 -35.95 10.39
N ALA A 13 25.43 -35.85 9.15
CA ALA A 13 26.03 -36.95 8.37
C ALA A 13 27.20 -37.65 9.11
N LYS A 14 27.98 -36.91 9.91
CA LYS A 14 29.02 -37.49 10.77
C LYS A 14 28.45 -38.32 11.92
N SER A 15 27.29 -37.96 12.47
CA SER A 15 26.56 -38.68 13.52
C SER A 15 25.91 -39.97 13.00
N PHE A 16 25.45 -39.97 11.74
CA PHE A 16 24.81 -41.14 11.12
C PHE A 16 25.82 -42.28 10.83
N GLY A 17 25.51 -43.49 11.29
CA GLY A 17 26.04 -44.75 10.74
C GLY A 17 25.12 -45.28 9.64
N GLU A 18 25.46 -46.42 9.00
CA GLU A 18 24.49 -47.17 8.18
C GLU A 18 23.33 -47.62 9.08
N LYS A 19 22.31 -46.78 9.20
CA LYS A 19 21.13 -47.01 10.03
C LYS A 19 19.95 -46.25 9.44
N GLU A 20 18.78 -46.82 9.57
CA GLU A 20 17.50 -46.19 9.22
C GLU A 20 17.34 -44.89 10.02
N LEU A 21 17.05 -43.79 9.33
CA LEU A 21 16.92 -42.47 9.94
C LEU A 21 15.66 -42.45 10.82
N ASN A 22 15.85 -42.15 12.11
CA ASN A 22 14.74 -41.95 13.04
C ASN A 22 14.47 -40.45 13.24
N GLU A 23 13.30 -40.16 13.81
CA GLU A 23 12.80 -38.80 14.01
C GLU A 23 13.76 -37.90 14.80
N LYS A 24 14.35 -38.43 15.88
CA LYS A 24 15.25 -37.70 16.76
C LYS A 24 16.57 -37.32 16.07
N ASP A 25 17.05 -38.16 15.17
CA ASP A 25 18.28 -37.86 14.44
C ASP A 25 18.07 -36.76 13.37
N ILE A 26 16.84 -36.55 12.92
CA ILE A 26 16.47 -35.56 11.90
C ILE A 26 16.06 -34.22 12.53
N GLU A 27 15.52 -34.22 13.75
CA GLU A 27 15.07 -33.00 14.46
C GLU A 27 16.14 -31.92 14.58
N ASP A 28 17.34 -32.28 15.06
CA ASP A 28 18.46 -31.32 15.21
C ASP A 28 18.83 -30.66 13.86
N ILE A 29 18.68 -31.42 12.77
CA ILE A 29 18.98 -30.97 11.42
C ILE A 29 17.90 -30.00 10.92
N LEU A 30 16.64 -30.36 11.12
CA LEU A 30 15.50 -29.53 10.73
C LEU A 30 15.47 -28.22 11.51
N PHE A 31 15.95 -28.23 12.76
CA PHE A 31 16.10 -27.02 13.57
C PHE A 31 17.20 -26.08 13.04
N GLU A 32 18.36 -26.61 12.65
CA GLU A 32 19.41 -25.80 12.02
C GLU A 32 18.99 -25.28 10.63
N LEU A 33 18.23 -26.08 9.88
CA LEU A 33 17.60 -25.68 8.63
C LEU A 33 16.60 -24.53 8.86
N GLU A 34 15.74 -24.64 9.88
CA GLU A 34 14.79 -23.61 10.28
C GLU A 34 15.48 -22.28 10.58
N ILE A 35 16.53 -22.28 11.42
CA ILE A 35 17.29 -21.06 11.72
C ILE A 35 17.85 -20.45 10.43
N SER A 36 18.40 -21.27 9.54
CA SER A 36 18.99 -20.78 8.30
C SER A 36 17.95 -20.19 7.33
N LEU A 37 16.74 -20.77 7.28
CA LEU A 37 15.62 -20.26 6.48
C LEU A 37 15.06 -18.97 7.08
N LEU A 38 14.94 -18.88 8.41
CA LEU A 38 14.56 -17.66 9.12
C LEU A 38 15.56 -16.53 8.86
N GLU A 39 16.86 -16.81 8.95
CA GLU A 39 17.94 -15.86 8.61
C GLU A 39 17.88 -15.40 7.15
N SER A 40 17.16 -16.11 6.29
CA SER A 40 17.02 -15.83 4.86
C SER A 40 15.67 -15.20 4.52
N ASP A 41 14.94 -14.71 5.53
CA ASP A 41 13.66 -14.02 5.40
C ASP A 41 12.56 -14.88 4.76
N VAL A 42 12.64 -16.21 4.93
CA VAL A 42 11.57 -17.15 4.57
C VAL A 42 10.50 -17.11 5.68
N ALA A 43 9.24 -17.01 5.30
CA ALA A 43 8.12 -17.01 6.24
C ALA A 43 8.01 -18.34 7.01
N THR A 44 7.73 -18.25 8.31
CA THR A 44 7.69 -19.41 9.23
C THR A 44 6.80 -20.55 8.73
N GLU A 45 5.60 -20.25 8.23
CA GLU A 45 4.69 -21.27 7.69
C GLU A 45 5.26 -22.03 6.48
N VAL A 46 6.14 -21.38 5.71
CA VAL A 46 6.83 -21.98 4.57
C VAL A 46 7.96 -22.88 5.06
N ILE A 47 8.65 -22.45 6.12
CA ILE A 47 9.67 -23.25 6.79
C ILE A 47 9.05 -24.52 7.37
N ASP A 48 7.92 -24.39 8.06
CA ASP A 48 7.19 -25.53 8.63
C ASP A 48 6.78 -26.51 7.54
N SER A 49 6.20 -26.02 6.43
CA SER A 49 5.87 -26.88 5.28
C SER A 49 7.09 -27.59 4.70
N ILE A 50 8.23 -26.92 4.59
CA ILE A 50 9.47 -27.54 4.08
C ILE A 50 9.99 -28.60 5.06
N LYS A 51 9.90 -28.34 6.38
CA LYS A 51 10.33 -29.29 7.40
C LYS A 51 9.46 -30.55 7.38
N ASP A 52 8.15 -30.39 7.26
CA ASP A 52 7.22 -31.51 7.20
C ASP A 52 7.46 -32.37 5.95
N ASP A 53 7.58 -31.75 4.77
CA ASP A 53 7.90 -32.44 3.52
C ASP A 53 9.23 -33.23 3.62
N LEU A 54 10.26 -32.61 4.22
CA LEU A 54 11.55 -33.26 4.42
C LEU A 54 11.46 -34.39 5.44
N LYS A 55 10.74 -34.20 6.54
CA LYS A 55 10.56 -35.22 7.56
C LYS A 55 9.93 -36.49 6.97
N GLU A 56 8.91 -36.34 6.14
CA GLU A 56 8.27 -37.45 5.43
C GLU A 56 9.23 -38.15 4.45
N LYS A 57 10.05 -37.40 3.70
CA LYS A 57 11.01 -37.96 2.73
C LYS A 57 12.22 -38.63 3.40
N LEU A 58 12.64 -38.15 4.57
CA LEU A 58 13.86 -38.60 5.24
C LEU A 58 13.60 -39.76 6.21
N ILE A 59 12.47 -39.80 6.93
CA ILE A 59 12.19 -40.88 7.89
C ILE A 59 12.07 -42.23 7.16
N GLY A 60 12.77 -43.25 7.65
CA GLY A 60 12.74 -44.60 7.05
C GLY A 60 13.60 -44.77 5.79
N SER A 61 14.17 -43.67 5.26
CA SER A 61 15.09 -43.72 4.12
C SER A 61 16.42 -44.36 4.51
N LYS A 62 16.89 -45.31 3.68
CA LYS A 62 18.20 -45.95 3.83
C LYS A 62 19.20 -45.25 2.91
N VAL A 63 20.10 -44.49 3.51
CA VAL A 63 21.10 -43.70 2.77
C VAL A 63 22.50 -44.03 3.29
N GLU A 64 23.45 -44.20 2.38
CA GLU A 64 24.85 -44.37 2.78
C GLU A 64 25.37 -43.09 3.44
N LYS A 65 26.19 -43.23 4.49
CA LYS A 65 26.76 -42.09 5.25
C LYS A 65 27.37 -41.00 4.36
N LYS A 66 27.97 -41.39 3.23
CA LYS A 66 28.63 -40.49 2.28
C LYS A 66 27.65 -39.73 1.38
N GLU A 67 26.41 -40.20 1.27
CA GLU A 67 25.39 -39.63 0.39
C GLU A 67 24.30 -38.87 1.15
N ILE A 68 24.26 -38.94 2.49
CA ILE A 68 23.25 -38.23 3.31
C ILE A 68 23.20 -36.74 3.00
N GLU A 69 24.36 -36.07 2.95
CA GLU A 69 24.42 -34.63 2.66
C GLU A 69 23.81 -34.30 1.30
N LYS A 70 24.13 -35.12 0.28
CA LYS A 70 23.58 -34.98 -1.07
C LYS A 70 22.07 -35.27 -1.08
N PHE A 71 21.64 -36.35 -0.45
CA PHE A 71 20.25 -36.76 -0.40
C PHE A 71 19.36 -35.69 0.24
N VAL A 72 19.80 -35.07 1.35
CA VAL A 72 19.04 -34.02 2.00
C VAL A 72 19.03 -32.74 1.16
N LYS A 73 20.18 -32.36 0.56
CA LYS A 73 20.25 -31.23 -0.38
C LYS A 73 19.26 -31.42 -1.54
N ASP A 74 19.30 -32.59 -2.17
CA ASP A 74 18.45 -32.93 -3.31
C ASP A 74 16.96 -32.93 -2.90
N SER A 75 16.64 -33.44 -1.70
CA SER A 75 15.28 -33.44 -1.15
C SER A 75 14.75 -32.03 -0.90
N LEU A 76 15.58 -31.15 -0.33
CA LEU A 76 15.22 -29.75 -0.06
C LEU A 76 15.00 -28.97 -1.37
N ILE A 77 15.91 -29.11 -2.34
CA ILE A 77 15.78 -28.48 -3.66
C ILE A 77 14.53 -28.99 -4.36
N SER A 78 14.23 -30.28 -4.23
CA SER A 78 13.02 -30.87 -4.84
C SER A 78 11.74 -30.32 -4.20
N SER A 79 11.67 -30.20 -2.87
CA SER A 79 10.50 -29.58 -2.18
C SER A 79 10.29 -28.14 -2.62
N ILE A 80 11.36 -27.34 -2.63
CA ILE A 80 11.27 -25.94 -3.01
C ILE A 80 10.91 -25.80 -4.49
N SER A 81 11.51 -26.61 -5.38
CA SER A 81 11.16 -26.65 -6.80
C SER A 81 9.68 -26.97 -7.00
N ALA A 82 9.14 -27.94 -6.25
CA ALA A 82 7.75 -28.35 -6.36
C ALA A 82 6.78 -27.19 -6.06
N HIS A 83 7.10 -26.30 -5.12
CA HIS A 83 6.28 -25.11 -4.87
C HIS A 83 6.20 -24.17 -6.08
N PHE A 84 7.33 -23.94 -6.77
CA PHE A 84 7.33 -23.16 -8.02
C PHE A 84 6.61 -23.88 -9.16
N ASP A 85 6.80 -25.20 -9.29
CA ASP A 85 6.14 -26.00 -10.32
C ASP A 85 4.61 -26.01 -10.14
N ASN A 86 4.12 -26.07 -8.90
CA ASN A 86 2.70 -26.06 -8.57
C ASN A 86 2.03 -24.70 -8.84
N ALA A 87 2.76 -23.60 -8.65
CA ALA A 87 2.28 -22.25 -9.00
C ALA A 87 2.17 -22.05 -10.52
N GLY A 88 2.89 -22.85 -11.30
CA GLY A 88 2.84 -22.84 -12.76
C GLY A 88 3.59 -21.66 -13.39
N GLU A 89 3.24 -21.34 -14.63
CA GLU A 89 3.84 -20.26 -15.40
C GLU A 89 2.75 -19.49 -16.16
N ILE A 90 2.99 -18.21 -16.42
CA ILE A 90 2.08 -17.38 -17.21
C ILE A 90 2.74 -17.04 -18.54
N ASP A 91 2.20 -17.61 -19.62
CA ASP A 91 2.52 -17.18 -20.97
C ASP A 91 1.84 -15.83 -21.28
N LEU A 92 2.50 -14.75 -20.86
CA LEU A 92 2.01 -13.39 -21.04
C LEU A 92 1.74 -13.08 -22.52
N PHE A 93 2.67 -13.46 -23.41
CA PHE A 93 2.57 -13.12 -24.83
C PHE A 93 1.51 -13.95 -25.55
N GLY A 94 1.39 -15.24 -25.23
CA GLY A 94 0.30 -16.09 -25.71
C GLY A 94 -1.06 -15.51 -25.34
N LYS A 95 -1.26 -15.17 -24.06
CA LYS A 95 -2.51 -14.56 -23.57
C LYS A 95 -2.83 -13.22 -24.25
N ILE A 96 -1.84 -12.36 -24.49
CA ILE A 96 -2.04 -11.11 -25.24
C ILE A 96 -2.50 -11.40 -26.68
N ASN A 97 -1.86 -12.36 -27.35
CA ASN A 97 -2.22 -12.73 -28.72
C ASN A 97 -3.64 -13.30 -28.82
N GLU A 98 -4.06 -14.14 -27.87
CA GLU A 98 -5.43 -14.67 -27.81
C GLU A 98 -6.48 -13.54 -27.75
N LYS A 99 -6.26 -12.52 -26.91
CA LYS A 99 -7.15 -11.34 -26.86
C LYS A 99 -7.10 -10.51 -28.12
N LYS A 100 -5.91 -10.31 -28.67
CA LYS A 100 -5.70 -9.57 -29.92
C LYS A 100 -6.45 -10.22 -31.09
N GLU A 101 -6.43 -11.55 -31.20
CA GLU A 101 -7.17 -12.30 -32.22
C GLU A 101 -8.69 -12.13 -32.08
N GLN A 102 -9.19 -11.95 -30.86
CA GLN A 102 -10.60 -11.63 -30.57
C GLN A 102 -10.93 -10.14 -30.83
N GLY A 103 -9.96 -9.33 -31.24
CA GLY A 103 -10.13 -7.89 -31.44
C GLY A 103 -10.32 -7.12 -30.12
N GLN A 104 -9.84 -7.67 -29.00
CA GLN A 104 -9.93 -7.06 -27.68
C GLN A 104 -8.54 -6.69 -27.15
N PRO A 105 -8.40 -5.58 -26.41
CA PRO A 105 -7.16 -5.30 -25.69
C PRO A 105 -6.98 -6.26 -24.51
N PHE A 106 -5.75 -6.65 -24.23
CA PHE A 106 -5.36 -7.38 -23.02
C PHE A 106 -5.16 -6.40 -21.86
N LEU A 107 -5.81 -6.65 -20.72
CA LEU A 107 -5.84 -5.71 -19.58
C LEU A 107 -4.96 -6.20 -18.43
N ILE A 108 -3.97 -5.40 -18.03
CA ILE A 108 -3.05 -5.71 -16.93
C ILE A 108 -3.21 -4.70 -15.79
N LEU A 109 -3.56 -5.18 -14.60
CA LEU A 109 -3.72 -4.38 -13.39
C LEU A 109 -2.52 -4.59 -12.46
N PHE A 110 -1.83 -3.51 -12.09
CA PHE A 110 -0.69 -3.55 -11.17
C PHE A 110 -1.12 -3.19 -9.76
N LEU A 111 -0.81 -4.06 -8.80
CA LEU A 111 -1.17 -3.98 -7.38
C LEU A 111 0.08 -3.92 -6.51
N GLY A 112 -0.06 -3.56 -5.24
CA GLY A 112 1.05 -3.51 -4.28
C GLY A 112 1.15 -2.18 -3.55
N ILE A 113 2.10 -2.05 -2.62
CA ILE A 113 2.18 -0.87 -1.74
C ILE A 113 3.11 0.22 -2.28
N ASN A 114 3.10 1.38 -1.64
CA ASN A 114 3.95 2.51 -1.96
C ASN A 114 5.41 2.11 -1.73
N GLY A 115 6.30 2.52 -2.63
CA GLY A 115 7.73 2.21 -2.51
C GLY A 115 8.15 0.82 -3.00
N THR A 116 7.22 -0.08 -3.36
CA THR A 116 7.58 -1.40 -3.95
C THR A 116 8.02 -1.33 -5.40
N GLY A 117 7.88 -0.17 -6.05
CA GLY A 117 8.30 0.03 -7.44
C GLY A 117 7.23 -0.33 -8.48
N LYS A 118 5.93 -0.25 -8.15
CA LYS A 118 4.79 -0.45 -9.08
C LYS A 118 4.90 0.35 -10.37
N THR A 119 4.88 1.68 -10.28
CA THR A 119 4.91 2.60 -11.43
C THR A 119 6.13 2.34 -12.32
N THR A 120 7.30 2.12 -11.70
CA THR A 120 8.53 1.77 -12.43
C THR A 120 8.39 0.40 -13.10
N SER A 121 7.91 -0.62 -12.40
CA SER A 121 7.72 -1.97 -12.95
C SER A 121 6.74 -2.00 -14.11
N LEU A 122 5.64 -1.23 -14.01
CA LEU A 122 4.70 -1.02 -15.11
C LEU A 122 5.41 -0.42 -16.33
N ALA A 123 6.23 0.62 -16.13
CA ALA A 123 7.00 1.22 -17.23
C ALA A 123 7.98 0.22 -17.86
N LYS A 124 8.62 -0.64 -17.06
CA LYS A 124 9.49 -1.72 -17.58
C LYS A 124 8.69 -2.76 -18.37
N VAL A 125 7.51 -3.17 -17.89
CA VAL A 125 6.61 -4.06 -18.63
C VAL A 125 6.16 -3.40 -19.94
N ALA A 126 5.83 -2.11 -19.92
CA ALA A 126 5.47 -1.36 -21.12
C ALA A 126 6.60 -1.36 -22.15
N HIS A 127 7.84 -1.15 -21.70
CA HIS A 127 9.02 -1.23 -22.55
C HIS A 127 9.21 -2.64 -23.14
N LEU A 128 9.09 -3.69 -22.33
CA LEU A 128 9.16 -5.08 -22.79
C LEU A 128 8.12 -5.36 -23.88
N LEU A 129 6.86 -4.95 -23.67
CA LEU A 129 5.78 -5.11 -24.64
C LEU A 129 6.05 -4.35 -25.95
N GLN A 130 6.64 -3.15 -25.90
CA GLN A 130 7.04 -2.41 -27.10
C GLN A 130 8.17 -3.11 -27.88
N GLN A 131 9.12 -3.76 -27.20
CA GLN A 131 10.17 -4.54 -27.88
C GLN A 131 9.55 -5.69 -28.67
N GLU A 132 8.56 -6.35 -28.08
CA GLU A 132 7.73 -7.41 -28.70
C GLU A 132 6.65 -6.90 -29.67
N LYS A 133 6.67 -5.60 -30.01
CA LYS A 133 5.82 -4.94 -31.01
C LYS A 133 4.33 -4.87 -30.66
N TYR A 134 3.98 -4.97 -29.38
CA TYR A 134 2.63 -4.64 -28.92
C TYR A 134 2.46 -3.13 -28.76
N SER A 135 1.29 -2.64 -29.16
CA SER A 135 0.85 -1.29 -28.86
C SER A 135 0.28 -1.22 -27.45
N VAL A 136 0.64 -0.18 -26.70
CA VAL A 136 0.34 -0.06 -25.26
C VAL A 136 -0.31 1.30 -24.96
N VAL A 137 -1.34 1.29 -24.12
CA VAL A 137 -1.88 2.48 -23.45
C VAL A 137 -1.80 2.29 -21.94
N VAL A 138 -1.57 3.38 -21.21
CA VAL A 138 -1.39 3.36 -19.77
C VAL A 138 -2.48 4.18 -19.08
N ALA A 139 -3.03 3.68 -17.98
CA ALA A 139 -4.01 4.34 -17.13
C ALA A 139 -3.38 4.75 -15.79
N ALA A 140 -3.46 6.03 -15.43
CA ALA A 140 -3.04 6.56 -14.13
C ALA A 140 -4.16 6.42 -13.09
N ALA A 141 -4.38 5.21 -12.57
CA ALA A 141 -5.43 4.96 -11.58
C ALA A 141 -4.99 5.24 -10.12
N ASP A 142 -3.74 5.65 -9.86
CA ASP A 142 -3.34 6.33 -8.61
C ASP A 142 -3.77 7.80 -8.65
N THR A 143 -5.08 8.05 -8.50
CA THR A 143 -5.68 9.40 -8.66
C THR A 143 -5.47 10.33 -7.47
N PHE A 144 -4.98 9.78 -6.35
CA PHE A 144 -4.75 10.50 -5.08
C PHE A 144 -3.32 10.98 -4.89
N ARG A 145 -2.39 10.66 -5.79
CA ARG A 145 -0.99 11.07 -5.67
C ARG A 145 -0.55 11.80 -6.92
N ALA A 146 -0.62 13.14 -6.89
CA ALA A 146 -0.22 13.99 -8.01
C ALA A 146 1.21 13.67 -8.50
N GLY A 147 2.14 13.43 -7.57
CA GLY A 147 3.51 13.02 -7.90
C GLY A 147 3.60 11.64 -8.58
N ALA A 148 2.71 10.69 -8.26
CA ALA A 148 2.68 9.40 -8.94
C ALA A 148 2.17 9.53 -10.38
N ILE A 149 1.14 10.36 -10.59
CA ILE A 149 0.63 10.66 -11.94
C ILE A 149 1.72 11.34 -12.78
N GLU A 150 2.45 12.31 -12.21
CA GLU A 150 3.54 12.97 -12.93
C GLU A 150 4.70 12.01 -13.23
N GLN A 151 5.09 11.17 -12.26
CA GLN A 151 6.10 10.14 -12.49
C GLN A 151 5.70 9.19 -13.63
N LEU A 152 4.45 8.73 -13.65
CA LEU A 152 3.92 7.89 -14.72
C LEU A 152 3.85 8.63 -16.06
N ARG A 153 3.55 9.93 -16.04
CA ARG A 153 3.58 10.82 -17.22
C ARG A 153 4.99 10.95 -17.79
N GLU A 154 6.01 11.10 -16.95
CA GLU A 154 7.40 11.10 -17.42
C GLU A 154 7.78 9.77 -18.10
N HIS A 155 7.44 8.63 -17.49
CA HIS A 155 7.72 7.33 -18.08
C HIS A 155 7.01 7.14 -19.43
N THR A 156 5.72 7.47 -19.50
CA THR A 156 4.94 7.37 -20.74
C THR A 156 5.45 8.31 -21.82
N ASN A 157 5.86 9.54 -21.48
CA ASN A 157 6.50 10.46 -22.43
C ASN A 157 7.82 9.91 -22.96
N ARG A 158 8.69 9.38 -22.09
CA ARG A 158 9.98 8.78 -22.48
C ARG A 158 9.80 7.55 -23.38
N LEU A 159 8.75 6.77 -23.16
CA LEU A 159 8.39 5.59 -23.97
C LEU A 159 7.49 5.92 -25.17
N ASN A 160 7.11 7.20 -25.35
CA ASN A 160 6.16 7.65 -26.37
C ASN A 160 4.83 6.86 -26.35
N LEU A 161 4.27 6.70 -25.16
CA LEU A 161 3.03 5.97 -24.89
C LEU A 161 1.88 6.92 -24.60
N LYS A 162 0.66 6.52 -24.97
CA LYS A 162 -0.53 7.26 -24.57
C LYS A 162 -0.79 7.03 -23.07
N LEU A 163 -0.83 8.13 -22.31
CA LEU A 163 -1.37 8.15 -20.95
C LEU A 163 -2.84 8.59 -20.96
N VAL A 164 -3.66 7.84 -20.23
CA VAL A 164 -5.01 8.21 -19.82
C VAL A 164 -4.97 8.54 -18.34
N ALA A 165 -5.28 9.79 -18.02
CA ALA A 165 -5.35 10.32 -16.67
C ALA A 165 -6.51 11.31 -16.62
N GLN A 166 -7.20 11.37 -15.49
CA GLN A 166 -8.23 12.38 -15.20
C GLN A 166 -7.70 13.39 -14.18
N ASN A 167 -8.58 14.28 -13.71
CA ASN A 167 -8.26 15.24 -12.66
C ASN A 167 -7.88 14.52 -11.37
N TYR A 168 -7.14 15.21 -10.51
CA TYR A 168 -6.82 14.73 -9.17
C TYR A 168 -8.11 14.38 -8.39
N ASN A 169 -8.05 13.34 -7.55
CA ASN A 169 -9.20 12.78 -6.80
C ASN A 169 -10.35 12.23 -7.66
N SER A 170 -10.14 12.01 -8.96
CA SER A 170 -11.12 11.30 -9.80
C SER A 170 -11.23 9.83 -9.38
N ASP A 171 -12.32 9.17 -9.77
CA ASP A 171 -12.52 7.75 -9.51
C ASP A 171 -11.51 6.88 -10.29
N PRO A 172 -10.63 6.10 -9.62
CA PRO A 172 -9.67 5.21 -10.27
C PRO A 172 -10.29 4.27 -11.30
N ALA A 173 -11.48 3.74 -11.01
CA ALA A 173 -12.20 2.84 -11.91
C ALA A 173 -12.67 3.53 -13.19
N ALA A 174 -13.01 4.82 -13.12
CA ALA A 174 -13.36 5.62 -14.30
C ALA A 174 -12.13 5.83 -15.20
N VAL A 175 -10.96 6.15 -14.63
CA VAL A 175 -9.70 6.29 -15.39
C VAL A 175 -9.35 4.98 -16.11
N ALA A 176 -9.45 3.85 -15.40
CA ALA A 176 -9.22 2.53 -16.00
C ALA A 176 -10.20 2.24 -17.15
N ARG A 177 -11.50 2.53 -16.95
CA ARG A 177 -12.53 2.37 -17.98
C ARG A 177 -12.25 3.21 -19.22
N ASP A 178 -11.86 4.46 -19.05
CA ASP A 178 -11.53 5.37 -20.16
C ASP A 178 -10.32 4.86 -20.97
N ALA A 179 -9.33 4.27 -20.30
CA ALA A 179 -8.20 3.64 -20.98
C ALA A 179 -8.61 2.42 -21.81
N VAL A 180 -9.54 1.60 -21.29
CA VAL A 180 -10.12 0.47 -22.04
C VAL A 180 -10.90 0.96 -23.27
N LEU A 181 -11.70 2.02 -23.14
CA LEU A 181 -12.44 2.62 -24.25
C LEU A 181 -11.51 3.22 -25.31
N TYR A 182 -10.44 3.89 -24.86
CA TYR A 182 -9.39 4.37 -25.75
C TYR A 182 -8.74 3.21 -26.52
N ALA A 183 -8.32 2.15 -25.82
CA ALA A 183 -7.69 0.99 -26.45
C ALA A 183 -8.59 0.33 -27.50
N LYS A 184 -9.87 0.13 -27.17
CA LYS A 184 -10.86 -0.44 -28.11
C LYS A 184 -11.05 0.43 -29.35
N SER A 185 -11.14 1.75 -29.19
CA SER A 185 -11.33 2.68 -30.32
C SER A 185 -10.08 2.83 -31.20
N HIS A 186 -8.89 2.67 -30.62
CA HIS A 186 -7.61 2.82 -31.32
C HIS A 186 -6.98 1.48 -31.72
N LYS A 187 -7.63 0.35 -31.43
CA LYS A 187 -7.13 -1.02 -31.64
C LYS A 187 -5.75 -1.24 -31.00
N THR A 188 -5.58 -0.71 -29.79
CA THR A 188 -4.38 -0.92 -28.97
C THR A 188 -4.40 -2.35 -28.41
N ASP A 189 -3.25 -3.01 -28.38
CA ASP A 189 -3.14 -4.41 -27.97
C ASP A 189 -3.23 -4.59 -26.45
N VAL A 190 -2.65 -3.68 -25.66
CA VAL A 190 -2.53 -3.82 -24.20
C VAL A 190 -2.88 -2.53 -23.46
N VAL A 191 -3.60 -2.66 -22.34
CA VAL A 191 -3.83 -1.60 -21.36
C VAL A 191 -3.09 -1.95 -20.07
N LEU A 192 -2.24 -1.05 -19.58
CA LEU A 192 -1.59 -1.17 -18.27
C LEU A 192 -2.22 -0.19 -17.28
N ILE A 193 -2.63 -0.66 -16.12
CA ILE A 193 -3.35 0.13 -15.12
C ILE A 193 -2.49 0.23 -13.84
N ASP A 194 -2.02 1.44 -13.51
CA ASP A 194 -1.24 1.73 -12.30
C ASP A 194 -2.18 2.12 -11.15
N THR A 195 -2.28 1.32 -10.08
CA THR A 195 -3.13 1.65 -8.93
C THR A 195 -2.36 2.37 -7.82
N ALA A 196 -3.10 2.96 -6.89
CA ALA A 196 -2.55 3.46 -5.63
C ALA A 196 -1.91 2.33 -4.79
N GLY A 197 -1.08 2.70 -3.80
CA GLY A 197 -0.30 1.75 -2.98
C GLY A 197 -0.34 1.95 -1.46
N ARG A 198 -1.42 2.43 -0.85
CA ARG A 198 -1.49 2.53 0.62
C ARG A 198 -1.99 1.23 1.24
N MET A 199 -1.19 0.51 2.00
CA MET A 199 -1.69 -0.69 2.71
C MET A 199 -2.00 -0.49 4.18
N GLN A 200 -1.22 0.33 4.92
CA GLN A 200 -1.13 0.12 6.37
C GLN A 200 -2.44 0.27 7.18
N THR A 201 -3.52 0.82 6.63
CA THR A 201 -4.86 0.81 7.28
C THR A 201 -6.04 1.02 6.33
N SER A 202 -5.88 1.04 5.00
CA SER A 202 -6.97 1.48 4.14
C SER A 202 -7.76 0.32 3.53
N GLU A 203 -8.82 -0.13 4.22
CA GLU A 203 -9.95 -0.84 3.59
C GLU A 203 -10.35 -0.14 2.27
N ASN A 204 -10.28 1.19 2.28
CA ASN A 204 -10.49 2.05 1.11
C ASN A 204 -9.62 1.69 -0.11
N LEU A 205 -8.34 1.29 0.05
CA LEU A 205 -7.52 0.87 -1.10
C LEU A 205 -8.05 -0.45 -1.68
N MET A 206 -8.32 -1.44 -0.84
CA MET A 206 -8.78 -2.74 -1.32
C MET A 206 -10.15 -2.62 -1.98
N GLN A 207 -11.07 -1.83 -1.41
CA GLN A 207 -12.36 -1.50 -2.02
C GLN A 207 -12.19 -0.81 -3.38
N GLN A 208 -11.22 0.11 -3.53
CA GLN A 208 -10.92 0.74 -4.81
C GLN A 208 -10.41 -0.26 -5.84
N ILE A 209 -9.51 -1.17 -5.46
CA ILE A 209 -8.98 -2.20 -6.35
C ILE A 209 -10.06 -3.21 -6.74
N GLU A 210 -10.92 -3.62 -5.81
CA GLU A 210 -12.09 -4.43 -6.10
C GLU A 210 -13.03 -3.73 -7.07
N LYS A 211 -13.26 -2.42 -6.88
CA LYS A 211 -14.08 -1.61 -7.78
C LYS A 211 -13.48 -1.56 -9.19
N ILE A 212 -12.17 -1.32 -9.34
CA ILE A 212 -11.49 -1.37 -10.64
C ILE A 212 -11.70 -2.76 -11.25
N THR A 213 -11.44 -3.83 -10.49
CA THR A 213 -11.58 -5.23 -10.94
C THR A 213 -13.00 -5.52 -11.44
N LYS A 214 -14.04 -5.07 -10.72
CA LYS A 214 -15.44 -5.22 -11.12
C LYS A 214 -15.80 -4.40 -12.37
N VAL A 215 -15.25 -3.19 -12.51
CA VAL A 215 -15.60 -2.25 -13.61
C VAL A 215 -14.91 -2.61 -14.92
N VAL A 216 -13.62 -2.98 -14.89
CA VAL A 216 -12.85 -3.24 -16.12
C VAL A 216 -12.57 -4.71 -16.39
N ASN A 217 -12.76 -5.59 -15.39
CA ASN A 217 -12.47 -7.03 -15.47
C ASN A 217 -11.08 -7.32 -16.09
N PRO A 218 -9.97 -6.98 -15.38
CA PRO A 218 -8.62 -7.19 -15.87
C PRO A 218 -8.36 -8.66 -16.23
N ASP A 219 -7.57 -8.89 -17.28
CA ASP A 219 -7.18 -10.24 -17.74
C ASP A 219 -5.98 -10.79 -16.96
N LEU A 220 -5.20 -9.90 -16.35
CA LEU A 220 -4.05 -10.23 -15.52
C LEU A 220 -3.89 -9.20 -14.40
N LYS A 221 -3.85 -9.68 -13.16
CA LYS A 221 -3.56 -8.89 -11.96
C LYS A 221 -2.16 -9.25 -11.48
N ILE A 222 -1.29 -8.26 -11.35
CA ILE A 222 0.10 -8.44 -10.97
C ILE A 222 0.37 -7.74 -9.64
N PHE A 223 0.77 -8.50 -8.63
CA PHE A 223 1.30 -7.93 -7.39
C PHE A 223 2.76 -7.52 -7.56
N VAL A 224 3.12 -6.29 -7.19
CA VAL A 224 4.51 -5.80 -7.20
C VAL A 224 5.02 -5.66 -5.77
N GLY A 225 5.95 -6.53 -5.39
CA GLY A 225 6.54 -6.63 -4.06
C GLY A 225 8.01 -6.19 -4.01
N ASP A 226 8.46 -5.73 -2.86
CA ASP A 226 9.88 -5.42 -2.60
C ASP A 226 10.58 -6.65 -2.03
N SER A 227 11.57 -7.19 -2.75
CA SER A 227 12.31 -8.38 -2.27
C SER A 227 13.06 -8.11 -0.97
N LEU A 228 13.52 -6.86 -0.76
CA LEU A 228 14.30 -6.49 0.43
C LEU A 228 13.47 -6.39 1.72
N ALA A 229 12.15 -6.24 1.60
CA ALA A 229 11.28 -6.14 2.77
C ALA A 229 10.94 -7.51 3.38
N GLY A 230 11.41 -8.62 2.79
CA GLY A 230 11.31 -9.97 3.35
C GLY A 230 9.87 -10.33 3.73
N ASN A 231 9.66 -10.68 5.01
CA ASN A 231 8.36 -11.10 5.53
C ASN A 231 7.27 -10.02 5.45
N ASP A 232 7.61 -8.74 5.43
CA ASP A 232 6.61 -7.68 5.24
C ASP A 232 5.98 -7.80 3.86
N THR A 233 6.78 -8.01 2.83
CA THR A 233 6.30 -8.26 1.46
C THR A 233 5.45 -9.53 1.36
N VAL A 234 5.76 -10.57 2.14
CA VAL A 234 4.94 -11.80 2.19
C VAL A 234 3.57 -11.53 2.80
N ASN A 235 3.52 -10.81 3.93
CA ASN A 235 2.24 -10.42 4.56
C ASN A 235 1.42 -9.52 3.63
N GLN A 236 2.07 -8.59 2.94
CA GLN A 236 1.44 -7.75 1.92
C GLN A 236 0.83 -8.58 0.79
N ALA A 237 1.59 -9.54 0.25
CA ALA A 237 1.11 -10.42 -0.80
C ALA A 237 -0.10 -11.24 -0.33
N ARG A 238 -0.08 -11.77 0.90
CA ARG A 238 -1.20 -12.51 1.49
C ARG A 238 -2.48 -11.67 1.51
N GLU A 239 -2.36 -10.43 1.98
CA GLU A 239 -3.47 -9.50 2.09
C GLU A 239 -4.02 -9.08 0.72
N PHE A 240 -3.16 -8.73 -0.24
CA PHE A 240 -3.64 -8.46 -1.60
C PHE A 240 -4.29 -9.68 -2.24
N TYR A 241 -3.76 -10.88 -1.99
CA TYR A 241 -4.28 -12.10 -2.57
C TYR A 241 -5.68 -12.45 -2.03
N SER A 242 -5.92 -12.28 -0.72
CA SER A 242 -7.24 -12.54 -0.10
C SER A 242 -8.35 -11.68 -0.71
N HIS A 243 -8.04 -10.43 -1.08
CA HIS A 243 -9.00 -9.50 -1.67
C HIS A 243 -9.11 -9.56 -3.19
N THR A 244 -7.97 -9.73 -3.88
CA THR A 244 -7.92 -9.52 -5.34
C THR A 244 -7.74 -10.81 -6.12
N GLN A 245 -7.29 -11.89 -5.47
CA GLN A 245 -6.88 -13.14 -6.12
C GLN A 245 -6.01 -12.85 -7.34
N PHE A 246 -4.91 -12.11 -7.14
CA PHE A 246 -4.03 -11.75 -8.24
C PHE A 246 -3.38 -12.98 -8.87
N ASP A 247 -2.95 -12.86 -10.13
CA ASP A 247 -2.58 -14.01 -10.94
C ASP A 247 -1.08 -14.30 -10.90
N GLY A 248 -0.24 -13.27 -10.68
CA GLY A 248 1.21 -13.42 -10.60
C GLY A 248 1.88 -12.24 -9.92
N SER A 249 3.20 -12.34 -9.73
CA SER A 249 3.96 -11.30 -9.04
C SER A 249 5.21 -10.83 -9.79
N ILE A 250 5.60 -9.59 -9.52
CA ILE A 250 6.89 -9.01 -9.87
C ILE A 250 7.61 -8.64 -8.59
N LEU A 251 8.84 -9.12 -8.43
CA LEU A 251 9.67 -8.78 -7.28
C LEU A 251 10.71 -7.75 -7.68
N THR A 252 10.77 -6.62 -6.98
CA THR A 252 11.74 -5.56 -7.26
C THR A 252 12.93 -5.63 -6.30
N LYS A 253 14.01 -4.94 -6.66
CA LYS A 253 15.27 -4.88 -5.87
C LYS A 253 15.89 -6.26 -5.65
N SER A 254 15.64 -7.21 -6.56
CA SER A 254 16.10 -8.60 -6.43
C SER A 254 17.62 -8.72 -6.65
N ASP A 255 18.26 -7.70 -7.21
CA ASP A 255 19.72 -7.58 -7.29
C ASP A 255 20.39 -7.41 -5.91
N ALA A 256 19.66 -6.82 -4.96
CA ALA A 256 20.13 -6.62 -3.59
C ALA A 256 19.64 -7.71 -2.62
N ASP A 257 18.61 -8.49 -3.01
CA ASP A 257 18.15 -9.65 -2.25
C ASP A 257 18.93 -10.91 -2.63
N ALA A 258 20.07 -11.14 -1.97
CA ALA A 258 20.88 -12.33 -2.16
C ALA A 258 20.26 -13.62 -1.55
N ARG A 259 19.15 -13.51 -0.81
CA ARG A 259 18.57 -14.62 -0.01
C ARG A 259 17.39 -15.28 -0.71
N GLY A 260 16.57 -14.49 -1.40
CA GLY A 260 15.46 -15.00 -2.21
C GLY A 260 14.27 -15.53 -1.41
N GLY A 261 14.26 -15.37 -0.08
CA GLY A 261 13.21 -15.92 0.78
C GLY A 261 11.83 -15.36 0.47
N ALA A 262 11.75 -14.08 0.12
CA ALA A 262 10.49 -13.43 -0.26
C ALA A 262 9.82 -14.09 -1.47
N ALA A 263 10.61 -14.50 -2.48
CA ALA A 263 10.07 -15.14 -3.68
C ALA A 263 9.44 -16.50 -3.38
N LEU A 264 10.18 -17.35 -2.66
CA LEU A 264 9.69 -18.65 -2.22
C LEU A 264 8.42 -18.51 -1.36
N SER A 265 8.45 -17.56 -0.43
CA SER A 265 7.32 -17.36 0.47
C SER A 265 6.08 -16.82 -0.23
N ILE A 266 6.20 -15.87 -1.15
CA ILE A 266 5.05 -15.39 -1.94
C ILE A 266 4.42 -16.53 -2.74
N VAL A 267 5.25 -17.33 -3.43
CA VAL A 267 4.77 -18.46 -4.23
C VAL A 267 4.01 -19.45 -3.36
N LYS A 268 4.55 -19.80 -2.20
CA LYS A 268 3.90 -20.75 -1.28
C LYS A 268 2.58 -20.21 -0.71
N VAL A 269 2.55 -18.94 -0.30
CA VAL A 269 1.39 -18.34 0.37
C VAL A 269 0.25 -18.03 -0.59
N THR A 270 0.58 -17.66 -1.82
CA THR A 270 -0.42 -17.23 -2.81
C THR A 270 -0.73 -18.31 -3.83
N SER A 271 0.14 -19.31 -3.99
CA SER A 271 0.09 -20.30 -5.09
C SER A 271 0.10 -19.64 -6.47
N THR A 272 0.69 -18.44 -6.59
CA THR A 272 0.83 -17.70 -7.85
C THR A 272 2.30 -17.62 -8.26
N PRO A 273 2.61 -17.62 -9.57
CA PRO A 273 3.99 -17.57 -10.04
C PRO A 273 4.61 -16.18 -9.91
N VAL A 274 5.91 -16.14 -9.63
CA VAL A 274 6.73 -14.96 -9.88
C VAL A 274 7.01 -14.90 -11.37
N MET A 275 6.53 -13.86 -12.04
CA MET A 275 6.68 -13.68 -13.49
C MET A 275 8.01 -13.02 -13.84
N PHE A 276 8.36 -11.95 -13.11
CA PHE A 276 9.54 -11.15 -13.38
C PHE A 276 10.24 -10.71 -12.11
N VAL A 277 11.54 -10.43 -12.24
CA VAL A 277 12.38 -9.81 -11.22
C VAL A 277 12.97 -8.50 -11.74
N GLY A 278 12.89 -7.45 -10.93
CA GLY A 278 13.50 -6.16 -11.18
C GLY A 278 14.88 -6.10 -10.54
N VAL A 279 15.93 -6.03 -11.37
CA VAL A 279 17.35 -6.14 -10.96
C VAL A 279 18.13 -4.82 -11.12
N GLY A 280 17.43 -3.69 -11.14
CA GLY A 280 18.03 -2.38 -11.40
C GLY A 280 16.97 -1.29 -11.61
N GLN A 281 17.37 -0.13 -12.11
CA GLN A 281 16.48 1.04 -12.29
C GLN A 281 16.05 1.23 -13.75
N GLU A 282 16.83 0.76 -14.72
CA GLU A 282 16.59 1.01 -16.13
C GLU A 282 15.48 0.10 -16.69
N TYR A 283 14.91 0.49 -17.84
CA TYR A 283 13.84 -0.29 -18.48
C TYR A 283 14.21 -1.74 -18.80
N PRO A 284 15.42 -2.04 -19.30
CA PRO A 284 15.86 -3.42 -19.58
C PRO A 284 16.14 -4.25 -18.32
N ASP A 285 16.10 -3.67 -17.12
CA ASP A 285 16.40 -4.34 -15.85
C ASP A 285 15.18 -5.10 -15.28
N LEU A 286 14.18 -5.37 -16.10
CA LEU A 286 13.13 -6.36 -15.81
C LEU A 286 13.51 -7.67 -16.50
N LYS A 287 13.73 -8.72 -15.73
CA LYS A 287 14.10 -10.04 -16.23
C LYS A 287 12.99 -11.05 -15.94
N PRO A 288 12.70 -12.00 -16.85
CA PRO A 288 11.87 -13.15 -16.52
C PRO A 288 12.43 -13.85 -15.28
N PHE A 289 11.53 -14.28 -14.39
CA PHE A 289 11.95 -15.11 -13.27
C PHE A 289 12.37 -16.49 -13.81
N ASP A 290 13.59 -16.93 -13.46
CA ASP A 290 14.08 -18.25 -13.81
C ASP A 290 14.28 -19.07 -12.53
N LYS A 291 13.40 -20.05 -12.32
CA LYS A 291 13.44 -20.94 -11.17
C LYS A 291 14.81 -21.59 -10.98
N LYS A 292 15.46 -21.98 -12.08
CA LYS A 292 16.77 -22.65 -12.02
C LYS A 292 17.84 -21.69 -11.49
N THR A 293 17.93 -20.49 -12.02
CA THR A 293 18.85 -19.43 -11.59
C THR A 293 18.58 -19.05 -10.13
N PHE A 294 17.30 -18.97 -9.73
CA PHE A 294 16.91 -18.77 -8.33
C PHE A 294 17.47 -19.87 -7.43
N LEU A 295 17.20 -21.15 -7.76
CA LEU A 295 17.70 -22.29 -6.99
C LEU A 295 19.24 -22.32 -6.96
N GLU A 296 19.92 -21.99 -8.06
CA GLU A 296 21.38 -21.90 -8.12
C GLU A 296 21.94 -20.76 -7.25
N THR A 297 21.22 -19.63 -7.17
CA THR A 297 21.60 -18.49 -6.33
C THR A 297 21.46 -18.83 -4.85
N VAL A 298 20.39 -19.53 -4.47
CA VAL A 298 20.11 -19.91 -3.08
C VAL A 298 20.96 -21.11 -2.62
N PHE A 299 21.12 -22.14 -3.47
CA PHE A 299 21.73 -23.43 -3.12
C PHE A 299 23.11 -23.70 -3.74
N GLY A 300 23.63 -22.76 -4.53
CA GLY A 300 24.83 -22.95 -5.34
C GLY A 300 24.60 -23.90 -6.51
N THR A 301 25.67 -24.40 -7.12
CA THR A 301 25.62 -25.26 -8.31
C THR A 301 24.69 -26.46 -8.12
N LEU A 302 23.79 -26.68 -9.10
CA LEU A 302 22.88 -27.81 -9.18
C LEU A 302 23.48 -29.04 -9.89
N GLU A 303 24.80 -29.07 -10.13
CA GLU A 303 25.47 -30.20 -10.77
C GLU A 303 25.29 -31.49 -9.95
N GLY A 304 24.65 -32.50 -10.56
CA GLY A 304 24.43 -33.81 -9.94
C GLY A 304 23.17 -33.92 -9.07
N VAL A 305 22.34 -32.87 -9.01
CA VAL A 305 20.99 -32.89 -8.39
C VAL A 305 20.00 -33.45 -9.41
N ASP A 306 19.40 -34.60 -9.11
CA ASP A 306 18.36 -35.20 -9.95
C ASP A 306 17.01 -34.58 -9.58
N ILE A 307 16.72 -33.39 -10.11
CA ILE A 307 15.41 -32.73 -9.92
C ILE A 307 14.38 -33.52 -10.73
N LYS A 308 13.89 -34.60 -10.15
CA LYS A 308 12.74 -35.32 -10.71
C LYS A 308 11.54 -34.39 -10.58
N LYS A 309 10.89 -34.06 -11.71
CA LYS A 309 9.53 -33.53 -11.66
C LYS A 309 8.72 -34.52 -10.84
N GLU A 310 8.23 -34.12 -9.67
CA GLU A 310 7.23 -34.92 -8.99
C GLU A 310 6.05 -35.07 -9.98
N PRO A 311 5.55 -36.30 -10.18
CA PRO A 311 4.41 -36.49 -11.04
C PRO A 311 3.29 -35.61 -10.49
N THR A 312 2.80 -34.70 -11.33
CA THR A 312 1.59 -33.94 -11.04
C THR A 312 0.54 -34.95 -10.59
N PRO A 313 -0.05 -34.83 -9.39
CA PRO A 313 -1.12 -35.75 -9.01
C PRO A 313 -2.15 -35.69 -10.13
N GLU A 314 -2.43 -36.84 -10.76
CA GLU A 314 -3.53 -36.91 -11.71
C GLU A 314 -4.76 -36.35 -11.00
N PRO A 315 -5.52 -35.43 -11.63
CA PRO A 315 -6.74 -34.94 -11.02
C PRO A 315 -7.57 -36.17 -10.66
N GLU A 316 -7.99 -36.26 -9.40
CA GLU A 316 -8.90 -37.33 -8.98
C GLU A 316 -10.02 -37.41 -10.01
N PRO A 317 -10.37 -38.61 -10.51
CA PRO A 317 -11.42 -38.76 -11.49
C PRO A 317 -12.65 -38.05 -10.93
N THR A 318 -13.09 -37.02 -11.65
CA THR A 318 -14.33 -36.32 -11.33
C THR A 318 -15.39 -37.40 -11.18
N PRO A 319 -16.14 -37.45 -10.06
CA PRO A 319 -17.21 -38.42 -9.93
C PRO A 319 -18.09 -38.32 -11.17
N GLU A 320 -18.34 -39.46 -11.83
CA GLU A 320 -19.23 -39.52 -12.98
C GLU A 320 -20.51 -38.77 -12.61
N PRO A 321 -21.02 -37.86 -13.47
CA PRO A 321 -22.25 -37.16 -13.18
C PRO A 321 -23.34 -38.21 -12.95
N GLU A 322 -23.97 -38.17 -11.77
CA GLU A 322 -25.14 -39.00 -11.48
C GLU A 322 -26.14 -38.87 -12.63
N PRO A 323 -26.79 -39.97 -13.05
CA PRO A 323 -27.75 -39.94 -14.15
C PRO A 323 -28.79 -38.86 -13.87
N THR A 324 -28.90 -37.93 -14.81
CA THR A 324 -29.84 -36.82 -14.76
C THR A 324 -31.24 -37.41 -14.53
N PRO A 325 -31.98 -36.99 -13.49
CA PRO A 325 -33.34 -37.46 -13.30
C PRO A 325 -34.15 -37.15 -14.56
N GLU A 326 -34.95 -38.13 -15.00
CA GLU A 326 -35.83 -37.97 -16.15
C GLU A 326 -36.66 -36.69 -16.02
N PRO A 327 -36.87 -35.95 -17.14
CA PRO A 327 -37.61 -34.70 -17.09
C PRO A 327 -39.01 -34.96 -16.53
N THR A 328 -39.32 -34.29 -15.41
CA THR A 328 -40.66 -34.22 -14.85
C THR A 328 -41.62 -33.74 -15.94
N PRO A 329 -42.78 -34.39 -16.15
CA PRO A 329 -43.73 -33.97 -17.16
C PRO A 329 -44.09 -32.50 -16.97
N GLU A 330 -44.07 -31.74 -18.08
CA GLU A 330 -44.45 -30.33 -18.11
C GLU A 330 -45.83 -30.15 -17.45
N PRO A 331 -45.99 -29.16 -16.54
CA PRO A 331 -47.30 -28.85 -15.99
C PRO A 331 -48.24 -28.40 -17.11
N GLU A 332 -49.46 -28.95 -17.12
CA GLU A 332 -50.51 -28.54 -18.05
C GLU A 332 -50.71 -27.01 -18.00
N PRO A 333 -50.93 -26.36 -19.15
CA PRO A 333 -51.10 -24.92 -19.21
C PRO A 333 -52.29 -24.51 -18.35
N THR A 334 -52.03 -23.67 -17.33
CA THR A 334 -53.06 -22.97 -16.59
C THR A 334 -53.92 -22.14 -17.56
N PRO A 335 -55.26 -22.14 -17.41
CA PRO A 335 -56.13 -21.34 -18.26
C PRO A 335 -55.77 -19.87 -18.17
N GLU A 336 -55.69 -19.21 -19.33
CA GLU A 336 -55.47 -17.76 -19.43
C GLU A 336 -56.49 -17.01 -18.57
N PRO A 337 -56.06 -16.02 -17.77
CA PRO A 337 -56.99 -15.17 -17.04
C PRO A 337 -57.86 -14.39 -18.04
N GLU A 338 -59.17 -14.36 -17.78
CA GLU A 338 -60.12 -13.55 -18.57
C GLU A 338 -59.66 -12.09 -18.63
N PRO A 339 -59.82 -11.41 -19.77
CA PRO A 339 -59.41 -10.03 -19.91
C PRO A 339 -60.17 -9.16 -18.91
N THR A 340 -59.41 -8.50 -18.04
CA THR A 340 -59.91 -7.40 -17.21
C THR A 340 -60.59 -6.35 -18.09
N PRO A 341 -61.78 -5.85 -17.72
CA PRO A 341 -62.45 -4.79 -18.47
C PRO A 341 -61.56 -3.56 -18.56
N GLU A 342 -61.48 -2.99 -19.76
CA GLU A 342 -60.78 -1.72 -20.02
C GLU A 342 -61.31 -0.64 -19.07
N PRO A 343 -60.43 0.18 -18.45
CA PRO A 343 -60.86 1.30 -17.65
C PRO A 343 -61.61 2.30 -18.54
N GLU A 344 -62.78 2.75 -18.07
CA GLU A 344 -63.54 3.81 -18.73
C GLU A 344 -62.66 5.05 -18.92
N PRO A 345 -62.79 5.77 -20.05
CA PRO A 345 -62.00 6.96 -20.30
C PRO A 345 -62.30 8.01 -19.23
N THR A 346 -61.27 8.38 -18.48
CA THR A 346 -61.29 9.56 -17.60
C THR A 346 -61.69 10.79 -18.41
N PRO A 347 -62.62 11.63 -17.92
CA PRO A 347 -63.00 12.84 -18.61
C PRO A 347 -61.77 13.73 -18.80
N GLU A 348 -61.61 14.26 -20.02
CA GLU A 348 -60.57 15.24 -20.34
C GLU A 348 -60.67 16.42 -19.36
N PRO A 349 -59.54 16.88 -18.78
CA PRO A 349 -59.56 18.09 -17.98
C PRO A 349 -60.02 19.26 -18.84
N GLU A 350 -60.96 20.05 -18.33
CA GLU A 350 -61.40 21.29 -18.97
C GLU A 350 -60.19 22.19 -19.24
N PRO A 351 -60.17 22.90 -20.40
CA PRO A 351 -59.06 23.78 -20.72
C PRO A 351 -58.92 24.85 -19.64
N THR A 352 -57.75 24.90 -19.01
CA THR A 352 -57.36 26.03 -18.15
C THR A 352 -57.49 27.32 -18.94
N PRO A 353 -58.12 28.38 -18.39
CA PRO A 353 -58.22 29.66 -19.07
C PRO A 353 -56.81 30.16 -19.40
N GLU A 354 -56.64 30.64 -20.64
CA GLU A 354 -55.40 31.27 -21.09
C GLU A 354 -55.00 32.37 -20.10
N PRO A 355 -53.73 32.44 -19.67
CA PRO A 355 -53.27 33.55 -18.86
C PRO A 355 -53.48 34.85 -19.63
N GLU A 356 -54.10 35.84 -18.97
CA GLU A 356 -54.20 37.19 -19.51
C GLU A 356 -52.79 37.68 -19.90
N PRO A 357 -52.67 38.43 -21.02
CA PRO A 357 -51.38 38.94 -21.44
C PRO A 357 -50.80 39.81 -20.32
N THR A 358 -49.67 39.38 -19.76
CA THR A 358 -48.85 40.22 -18.90
C THR A 358 -48.56 41.52 -19.64
N PRO A 359 -48.76 42.69 -19.00
CA PRO A 359 -48.41 43.97 -19.63
C PRO A 359 -46.95 43.92 -20.07
N GLU A 360 -46.71 44.37 -21.30
CA GLU A 360 -45.35 44.52 -21.84
C GLU A 360 -44.51 45.30 -20.82
N PRO A 361 -43.29 44.84 -20.49
CA PRO A 361 -42.40 45.62 -19.64
C PRO A 361 -42.20 46.98 -20.30
N GLU A 362 -42.41 48.05 -19.53
CA GLU A 362 -42.07 49.40 -19.97
C GLU A 362 -40.62 49.40 -20.49
N PRO A 363 -40.32 50.12 -21.58
CA PRO A 363 -38.98 50.18 -22.11
C PRO A 363 -38.06 50.67 -21.00
N THR A 364 -37.10 49.83 -20.61
CA THR A 364 -35.97 50.25 -19.79
C THR A 364 -35.34 51.47 -20.45
N PRO A 365 -35.10 52.57 -19.71
CA PRO A 365 -34.40 53.72 -20.27
C PRO A 365 -33.09 53.23 -20.87
N GLU A 366 -32.81 53.66 -22.10
CA GLU A 366 -31.53 53.40 -22.76
C GLU A 366 -30.40 53.78 -21.79
N PRO A 367 -29.39 52.90 -21.62
CA PRO A 367 -28.23 53.29 -20.84
C PRO A 367 -27.65 54.56 -21.46
N GLU A 368 -27.44 55.59 -20.62
CA GLU A 368 -26.70 56.77 -21.05
C GLU A 368 -25.40 56.32 -21.71
N PRO A 369 -24.99 56.96 -22.82
CA PRO A 369 -23.76 56.60 -23.49
C PRO A 369 -22.62 56.67 -22.47
N THR A 370 -21.98 55.53 -22.23
CA THR A 370 -20.72 55.49 -21.49
C THR A 370 -19.78 56.49 -22.15
N PRO A 371 -19.15 57.41 -21.39
CA PRO A 371 -18.18 58.34 -21.95
C PRO A 371 -17.12 57.51 -22.70
N GLU A 372 -16.83 57.92 -23.93
CA GLU A 372 -15.76 57.31 -24.71
C GLU A 372 -14.50 57.25 -23.83
N PRO A 373 -13.82 56.10 -23.77
CA PRO A 373 -12.56 56.03 -23.06
C PRO A 373 -11.63 57.09 -23.66
N GLU A 374 -11.08 57.96 -22.81
CA GLU A 374 -10.05 58.90 -23.24
C GLU A 374 -8.95 58.11 -23.97
N PRO A 375 -8.41 58.65 -25.07
CA PRO A 375 -7.38 57.96 -25.82
C PRO A 375 -6.22 57.65 -24.87
N THR A 376 -5.95 56.36 -24.67
CA THR A 376 -4.74 55.92 -24.01
C THR A 376 -3.56 56.62 -24.67
N PRO A 377 -2.67 57.30 -23.90
CA PRO A 377 -1.51 57.93 -24.46
C PRO A 377 -0.72 56.89 -25.26
N GLU A 378 -0.32 57.26 -26.48
CA GLU A 378 0.54 56.41 -27.31
C GLU A 378 1.75 55.96 -26.46
N PRO A 379 2.13 54.67 -26.52
CA PRO A 379 3.32 54.21 -25.84
C PRO A 379 4.51 55.04 -26.32
N GLU A 380 5.22 55.69 -25.40
CA GLU A 380 6.48 56.35 -25.71
C GLU A 380 7.39 55.36 -26.44
N PRO A 381 8.12 55.80 -27.48
CA PRO A 381 9.01 54.91 -28.21
C PRO A 381 10.00 54.28 -27.23
N THR A 382 9.97 52.96 -27.13
CA THR A 382 11.00 52.19 -26.43
C THR A 382 12.37 52.66 -26.92
N PRO A 383 13.29 53.06 -26.03
CA PRO A 383 14.62 53.45 -26.44
C PRO A 383 15.27 52.28 -27.19
N GLU A 384 15.93 52.58 -28.31
CA GLU A 384 16.71 51.59 -29.06
C GLU A 384 17.67 50.88 -28.10
N PRO A 385 17.82 49.54 -28.21
CA PRO A 385 18.76 48.83 -27.37
C PRO A 385 20.16 49.39 -27.61
N GLU A 386 20.81 49.86 -26.54
CA GLU A 386 22.21 50.26 -26.59
C GLU A 386 23.05 49.10 -27.13
N PRO A 387 24.07 49.39 -27.97
CA PRO A 387 24.92 48.35 -28.51
C PRO A 387 25.55 47.56 -27.36
N THR A 388 25.33 46.25 -27.37
CA THR A 388 26.00 45.31 -26.47
C THR A 388 27.51 45.59 -26.47
N PRO A 389 28.12 45.90 -25.32
CA PRO A 389 29.56 46.08 -25.26
C PRO A 389 30.25 44.78 -25.70
N GLU A 390 31.29 44.92 -26.53
CA GLU A 390 32.13 43.79 -26.90
C GLU A 390 32.65 43.08 -25.64
N PRO A 391 32.69 41.73 -25.62
CA PRO A 391 33.15 41.00 -24.46
C PRO A 391 34.59 41.40 -24.14
N GLU A 392 34.80 41.93 -22.94
CA GLU A 392 36.13 42.19 -22.41
C GLU A 392 36.93 40.88 -22.37
N PRO A 393 38.24 40.92 -22.66
CA PRO A 393 39.07 39.72 -22.62
C PRO A 393 39.02 39.11 -21.22
N THR A 394 38.67 37.83 -21.17
CA THR A 394 38.69 37.02 -19.94
C THR A 394 40.02 37.21 -19.21
N PRO A 395 40.03 37.65 -17.94
CA PRO A 395 41.25 37.73 -17.16
C PRO A 395 41.84 36.33 -16.99
N GLU A 396 43.16 36.22 -17.13
CA GLU A 396 43.89 34.98 -16.85
C GLU A 396 43.60 34.52 -15.41
N PRO A 397 43.43 33.21 -15.17
CA PRO A 397 43.12 32.70 -13.84
C PRO A 397 44.26 33.03 -12.88
N GLU A 398 43.93 33.76 -11.81
CA GLU A 398 44.84 33.99 -10.70
C GLU A 398 45.26 32.65 -10.07
N PRO A 399 46.53 32.53 -9.62
CA PRO A 399 47.00 31.30 -9.00
C PRO A 399 46.17 31.01 -7.75
N THR A 400 45.62 29.80 -7.68
CA THR A 400 44.94 29.26 -6.51
C THR A 400 45.81 29.42 -5.26
N PRO A 401 45.33 30.06 -4.18
CA PRO A 401 46.07 30.14 -2.93
C PRO A 401 46.28 28.74 -2.35
N GLU A 402 47.49 28.47 -1.86
CA GLU A 402 47.83 27.23 -1.17
C GLU A 402 46.89 27.03 0.04
N PRO A 403 46.44 25.79 0.30
CA PRO A 403 45.55 25.52 1.42
C PRO A 403 46.25 25.85 2.75
N GLU A 404 45.59 26.69 3.57
CA GLU A 404 46.02 26.95 4.93
C GLU A 404 46.03 25.64 5.75
N PRO A 405 47.01 25.45 6.65
CA PRO A 405 47.08 24.25 7.47
C PRO A 405 45.84 24.17 8.37
N THR A 406 45.15 23.03 8.30
CA THR A 406 44.04 22.67 9.19
C THR A 406 44.48 22.81 10.66
N PRO A 407 43.72 23.53 11.50
CA PRO A 407 44.01 23.60 12.93
C PRO A 407 43.93 22.21 13.57
N GLU A 408 44.89 21.90 14.44
CA GLU A 408 44.90 20.67 15.22
C GLU A 408 43.62 20.57 16.08
N PRO A 409 43.02 19.37 16.20
CA PRO A 409 41.83 19.19 17.02
C PRO A 409 42.14 19.47 18.48
N GLU A 410 41.33 20.34 19.11
CA GLU A 410 41.38 20.57 20.54
C GLU A 410 41.14 19.27 21.31
N PRO A 411 41.84 19.04 22.44
CA PRO A 411 41.64 17.84 23.23
C PRO A 411 40.21 17.78 23.78
N THR A 412 39.54 16.66 23.51
CA THR A 412 38.24 16.32 24.11
C THR A 412 38.33 16.39 25.65
N PRO A 413 37.39 17.09 26.32
CA PRO A 413 37.35 17.10 27.79
C PRO A 413 37.14 15.68 28.33
N GLU A 414 37.90 15.32 29.36
CA GLU A 414 37.74 14.06 30.08
C GLU A 414 36.32 13.96 30.67
N PRO A 415 35.66 12.79 30.58
CA PRO A 415 34.34 12.62 31.18
C PRO A 415 34.44 12.72 32.71
N GLU A 416 33.57 13.56 33.29
CA GLU A 416 33.42 13.65 34.74
C GLU A 416 33.01 12.28 35.32
N PRO A 417 33.51 11.90 36.51
CA PRO A 417 33.16 10.63 37.12
C PRO A 417 31.67 10.59 37.46
N THR A 418 30.99 9.56 36.94
CA THR A 418 29.62 9.20 37.32
C THR A 418 29.51 9.03 38.84
N PRO A 419 28.55 9.67 39.52
CA PRO A 419 28.30 9.43 40.93
C PRO A 419 27.85 7.98 41.16
N GLU A 420 28.35 7.37 42.25
CA GLU A 420 27.95 6.03 42.69
C GLU A 420 26.44 6.00 42.99
N PRO A 421 25.73 4.91 42.65
CA PRO A 421 24.31 4.80 42.93
C PRO A 421 24.06 4.68 44.44
N GLU A 422 23.21 5.56 44.97
CA GLU A 422 22.71 5.44 46.34
C GLU A 422 21.83 4.18 46.49
N PRO A 423 21.84 3.52 47.66
CA PRO A 423 21.06 2.31 47.88
C PRO A 423 19.55 2.62 47.87
N THR A 424 18.82 1.85 47.07
CA THR A 424 17.34 1.84 47.02
C THR A 424 16.73 1.59 48.40
N PRO A 425 15.81 2.46 48.87
CA PRO A 425 15.00 2.17 50.06
C PRO A 425 13.94 1.10 49.76
N GLU A 426 13.65 0.27 50.75
CA GLU A 426 12.62 -0.78 50.70
C GLU A 426 11.20 -0.19 50.51
N PRO A 427 10.29 -0.90 49.82
CA PRO A 427 8.96 -0.37 49.53
C PRO A 427 8.05 -0.36 50.77
N GLU A 428 7.43 0.80 51.04
CA GLU A 428 6.33 0.95 52.00
C GLU A 428 4.98 0.51 51.39
N PRO A 429 4.02 0.07 52.22
CA PRO A 429 2.74 -0.47 51.75
C PRO A 429 1.82 0.61 51.15
N THR A 430 1.11 0.19 50.10
CA THR A 430 0.19 0.99 49.29
C THR A 430 -1.04 1.47 50.09
N PRO A 431 -1.38 2.77 50.10
CA PRO A 431 -2.66 3.25 50.60
C PRO A 431 -3.77 3.13 49.54
N GLU A 432 -5.01 2.93 50.02
CA GLU A 432 -6.25 2.84 49.23
C GLU A 432 -6.51 4.09 48.39
N PRO A 433 -7.22 3.98 47.23
CA PRO A 433 -7.44 5.11 46.35
C PRO A 433 -8.52 6.06 46.89
N GLU A 434 -8.14 7.34 47.04
CA GLU A 434 -9.05 8.48 47.12
C GLU A 434 -9.42 8.98 45.70
N PRO A 435 -10.59 9.64 45.52
CA PRO A 435 -11.13 9.98 44.21
C PRO A 435 -10.23 10.98 43.46
N THR A 436 -9.96 10.66 42.19
CA THR A 436 -9.14 11.47 41.28
C THR A 436 -9.81 12.82 40.97
N PRO A 437 -9.04 13.91 40.86
CA PRO A 437 -9.51 15.18 40.30
C PRO A 437 -9.77 15.03 38.80
N THR A 438 -10.80 15.72 38.31
CA THR A 438 -11.16 15.89 36.89
C THR A 438 -9.95 16.26 36.06
N SER A 439 -9.71 15.54 34.95
CA SER A 439 -8.63 15.90 34.03
C SER A 439 -9.02 17.14 33.22
N ASP A 440 -8.01 17.92 32.82
CA ASP A 440 -8.13 19.03 31.87
C ASP A 440 -8.25 18.54 30.42
N ASP A 441 -8.53 17.24 30.17
CA ASP A 441 -8.70 16.72 28.82
C ASP A 441 -10.13 17.03 28.30
N PRO A 442 -10.26 17.84 27.23
CA PRO A 442 -11.56 18.18 26.65
C PRO A 442 -12.33 16.98 26.11
N PHE A 443 -11.69 15.83 25.92
CA PHE A 443 -12.29 14.59 25.45
C PHE A 443 -12.27 13.47 26.48
N GLU A 444 -11.97 13.75 27.76
CA GLU A 444 -11.99 12.73 28.81
C GLU A 444 -13.35 11.99 28.85
N GLY A 445 -13.30 10.66 28.70
CA GLY A 445 -14.48 9.79 28.69
C GLY A 445 -15.20 9.70 27.35
N ILE A 446 -14.69 10.34 26.29
CA ILE A 446 -15.13 10.19 24.91
C ILE A 446 -14.09 9.32 24.19
N SER A 447 -14.51 8.26 23.49
CA SER A 447 -13.57 7.45 22.72
C SER A 447 -13.12 8.16 21.43
N ASP A 448 -11.89 7.90 20.97
CA ASP A 448 -11.35 8.48 19.74
C ASP A 448 -12.25 8.21 18.51
N ASP A 449 -12.87 7.02 18.47
CA ASP A 449 -13.83 6.63 17.42
C ASP A 449 -15.11 7.48 17.45
N GLU A 450 -15.58 7.87 18.65
CA GLU A 450 -16.74 8.77 18.80
C GLU A 450 -16.40 10.19 18.35
N ILE A 451 -15.20 10.69 18.69
CA ILE A 451 -14.74 12.01 18.25
C ILE A 451 -14.71 12.08 16.72
N ALA A 452 -14.09 11.08 16.08
CA ALA A 452 -14.02 11.00 14.62
C ALA A 452 -15.42 10.87 13.98
N THR A 453 -16.26 9.98 14.53
CA THR A 453 -17.62 9.77 14.02
C THR A 453 -18.45 11.05 14.07
N TYR A 454 -18.40 11.81 15.16
CA TYR A 454 -19.19 13.04 15.30
C TYR A 454 -18.59 14.24 14.55
N SER A 455 -17.26 14.31 14.41
CA SER A 455 -16.62 15.32 13.56
C SER A 455 -17.01 15.14 12.09
N ASP A 456 -17.01 13.90 11.61
CA ASP A 456 -17.37 13.54 10.23
C ASP A 456 -18.87 13.69 9.96
N LEU A 457 -19.72 13.35 10.93
CA LEU A 457 -21.19 13.39 10.76
C LEU A 457 -21.73 14.81 10.58
N PHE A 458 -21.04 15.81 11.13
CA PHE A 458 -21.46 17.21 11.12
C PHE A 458 -20.49 18.14 10.36
N ASP A 459 -19.57 17.55 9.60
CA ASP A 459 -18.57 18.27 8.79
C ASP A 459 -17.80 19.33 9.59
N VAL A 460 -17.56 19.05 10.89
CA VAL A 460 -16.86 19.98 11.78
C VAL A 460 -15.37 19.78 11.56
N PRO A 461 -14.62 20.82 11.15
CA PRO A 461 -13.19 20.70 10.95
C PRO A 461 -12.47 20.41 12.28
N PRO A 462 -11.31 19.72 12.24
CA PRO A 462 -10.51 19.47 13.42
C PRO A 462 -10.16 20.79 14.12
N PRO A 463 -10.22 20.86 15.47
CA PRO A 463 -9.90 22.08 16.20
C PRO A 463 -8.44 22.46 15.97
N GLU A 464 -8.18 23.73 15.70
CA GLU A 464 -6.82 24.23 15.45
C GLU A 464 -6.12 24.71 16.74
N ASN A 465 -6.87 24.83 17.84
CA ASN A 465 -6.38 25.24 19.15
C ASN A 465 -7.15 24.60 20.31
N ASP A 466 -6.61 24.72 21.52
CA ASP A 466 -7.16 24.08 22.72
C ASP A 466 -8.57 24.58 23.07
N ASP A 467 -8.87 25.87 22.88
CA ASP A 467 -10.21 26.43 23.15
C ASP A 467 -11.29 25.84 22.22
N GLU A 468 -10.94 25.63 20.94
CA GLU A 468 -11.80 24.95 19.97
C GLU A 468 -11.97 23.47 20.30
N ALA A 469 -10.90 22.81 20.76
CA ALA A 469 -10.96 21.42 21.20
C ALA A 469 -11.89 21.25 22.41
N PHE A 470 -11.85 22.19 23.37
CA PHE A 470 -12.76 22.23 24.51
C PHE A 470 -14.22 22.44 24.09
N ARG A 471 -14.48 23.34 23.14
CA ARG A 471 -15.84 23.56 22.61
C ARG A 471 -16.37 22.32 21.90
N LEU A 472 -15.56 21.69 21.04
CA LEU A 472 -15.93 20.48 20.32
C LEU A 472 -16.20 19.31 21.28
N GLY A 473 -15.30 19.08 22.24
CA GLY A 473 -15.46 18.03 23.25
C GLY A 473 -16.72 18.22 24.10
N LYS A 474 -17.07 19.46 24.47
CA LYS A 474 -18.33 19.76 25.18
C LYS A 474 -19.56 19.46 24.31
N LYS A 475 -19.52 19.79 23.02
CA LYS A 475 -20.60 19.54 22.05
C LYS A 475 -20.84 18.04 21.85
N ILE A 476 -19.77 17.25 21.71
CA ILE A 476 -19.85 15.79 21.56
C ILE A 476 -20.44 15.13 22.82
N ARG A 477 -20.02 15.56 24.02
CA ARG A 477 -20.60 15.06 25.28
C ARG A 477 -22.11 15.33 25.37
N GLN A 478 -22.56 16.49 24.89
CA GLN A 478 -23.97 16.84 24.87
C GLN A 478 -24.75 15.96 23.87
N TRP A 479 -24.23 15.70 22.67
CA TRP A 479 -24.83 14.78 21.70
C TRP A 479 -24.95 13.34 22.24
N ILE A 480 -23.93 12.85 22.94
CA ILE A 480 -23.98 11.52 23.57
C ILE A 480 -25.06 11.46 24.66
N LYS A 481 -25.22 12.55 25.43
CA LYS A 481 -26.20 12.65 26.52
C LYS A 481 -27.64 12.78 26.03
N ASP A 482 -27.87 13.52 24.96
CA ASP A 482 -29.21 13.78 24.41
C ASP A 482 -29.69 12.66 23.45
N GLY A 483 -28.79 11.72 23.10
CA GLY A 483 -29.03 10.64 22.17
C GLY A 483 -28.54 10.99 20.77
N LYS A 484 -27.97 10.01 20.07
CA LYS A 484 -27.26 10.21 18.80
C LYS A 484 -28.13 10.98 17.79
N PRO A 485 -27.73 12.18 17.36
CA PRO A 485 -28.49 12.98 16.41
C PRO A 485 -28.50 12.34 15.01
N GLU A 486 -29.58 12.54 14.25
CA GLU A 486 -29.73 12.02 12.89
C GLU A 486 -29.02 12.95 11.86
N PRO A 487 -28.39 12.39 10.81
CA PRO A 487 -27.71 13.20 9.80
C PRO A 487 -28.71 14.01 8.97
N GLY A 488 -28.64 15.33 9.05
CA GLY A 488 -29.41 16.26 8.20
C GLY A 488 -30.16 17.40 8.90
N ASP A 489 -30.13 17.48 10.23
CA ASP A 489 -30.67 18.65 10.95
C ASP A 489 -29.61 19.76 11.01
N GLU A 490 -29.60 20.63 10.01
CA GLU A 490 -28.93 21.94 10.09
C GLU A 490 -29.74 22.90 11.00
N ASP A 491 -29.00 23.68 11.79
CA ASP A 491 -29.39 24.83 12.61
C ASP A 491 -30.11 24.60 13.95
N ASN A 492 -29.32 24.72 15.02
CA ASN A 492 -29.59 25.78 16.00
C ASN A 492 -28.25 26.26 16.58
N ASP A 493 -27.65 27.24 15.90
CA ASP A 493 -26.70 28.17 16.50
C ASP A 493 -27.46 29.00 17.55
N GLU A 494 -27.71 28.41 18.74
CA GLU A 494 -27.90 29.23 19.93
C GLU A 494 -26.53 29.75 20.34
N GLU A 495 -26.27 30.99 19.94
CA GLU A 495 -25.26 31.89 20.49
C GLU A 495 -25.32 31.81 22.03
N TYR A 496 -24.45 31.00 22.63
CA TYR A 496 -24.32 30.95 24.08
C TYR A 496 -23.52 32.17 24.54
N ASP A 497 -24.26 33.09 25.13
CA ASP A 497 -23.79 34.25 25.86
C ASP A 497 -22.70 33.88 26.89
N ASP A 498 -21.76 34.82 27.00
CA ASP A 498 -20.59 34.88 27.87
C ASP A 498 -21.01 34.98 29.36
N GLU A 499 -21.58 33.93 29.95
CA GLU A 499 -21.89 33.84 31.38
C GLU A 499 -21.14 32.69 32.07
N ASP A 500 -19.81 32.76 32.11
CA ASP A 500 -19.01 32.04 33.13
C ASP A 500 -17.63 32.70 33.38
N LYS A 501 -17.55 34.04 33.23
CA LYS A 501 -16.37 34.86 33.60
C LYS A 501 -16.26 35.18 35.10
N GLU A 502 -16.93 34.45 35.99
CA GLU A 502 -16.89 34.74 37.44
C GLU A 502 -16.26 33.65 38.32
N ASN A 503 -15.65 32.58 37.78
CA ASN A 503 -14.98 31.57 38.62
C ASN A 503 -13.49 31.32 38.35
N GLU A 504 -12.82 32.17 37.57
CA GLU A 504 -11.36 32.06 37.34
C GLU A 504 -10.48 32.95 38.24
N GLU A 505 -11.07 33.74 39.16
CA GLU A 505 -10.26 34.54 40.11
C GLU A 505 -9.84 33.80 41.40
N GLU A 506 -10.17 32.51 41.59
CA GLU A 506 -9.84 31.79 42.83
C GLU A 506 -8.76 30.69 42.75
N ILE A 507 -8.07 30.49 41.61
CA ILE A 507 -7.03 29.44 41.49
C ILE A 507 -5.60 30.00 41.32
N HIS A 508 -5.42 31.30 41.06
CA HIS A 508 -4.09 31.94 41.02
C HIS A 508 -3.70 32.67 42.32
N LYS A 509 -3.85 32.02 43.49
CA LYS A 509 -3.21 32.44 44.74
C LYS A 509 -2.81 31.28 45.66
N HIS A 510 -1.99 30.34 45.18
CA HIS A 510 -1.08 29.59 46.07
C HIS A 510 0.12 29.04 45.29
N ASP A 511 1.13 29.88 45.10
CA ASP A 511 2.53 29.54 45.43
C ASP A 511 3.48 30.70 45.10
N LYS A 512 3.45 31.70 45.98
CA LYS A 512 4.60 32.57 46.28
C LYS A 512 4.66 32.77 47.79
N GLU A 513 5.27 31.85 48.51
CA GLU A 513 5.90 32.18 49.80
C GLU A 513 7.38 31.78 49.79
N GLU A 514 8.23 32.81 49.64
CA GLU A 514 9.59 32.85 50.16
C GLU A 514 9.61 32.69 51.70
N PRO A 515 10.75 32.27 52.28
CA PRO A 515 10.80 31.63 53.59
C PRO A 515 10.72 32.62 54.75
N LYS A 516 9.73 32.46 55.64
CA LYS A 516 9.68 33.17 56.93
C LYS A 516 10.51 32.46 58.01
N LYS A 517 11.69 33.05 58.23
CA LYS A 517 12.57 32.89 59.40
C LYS A 517 11.82 32.71 60.74
N LYS A 518 12.08 31.60 61.43
CA LYS A 518 11.84 31.48 62.88
C LYS A 518 12.81 32.39 63.64
N LYS A 519 12.27 33.40 64.31
CA LYS A 519 12.97 34.17 65.35
C LYS A 519 13.02 33.37 66.65
N GLY A 520 14.23 33.11 67.14
CA GLY A 520 14.51 32.62 68.49
C GLY A 520 15.75 33.30 69.07
N ARG A 521 15.48 34.36 69.86
CA ARG A 521 16.25 35.08 70.89
C ARG A 521 17.73 34.77 71.22
N PHE A 522 18.35 35.83 71.78
CA PHE A 522 19.66 36.02 72.41
C PHE A 522 20.74 36.53 71.44
N GLY A 523 21.41 37.66 71.63
CA GLY A 523 21.54 38.54 72.78
C GLY A 523 23.03 38.78 73.07
N PHE A 524 23.44 40.04 72.97
CA PHE A 524 24.53 40.72 73.69
C PHE A 524 25.95 40.92 73.11
N PHE A 525 26.39 42.18 73.32
CA PHE A 525 27.72 42.84 73.29
C PHE A 525 28.37 43.10 71.91
N ARG A 526 28.50 44.37 71.45
CA ARG A 526 29.51 45.41 71.82
C ARG A 526 30.92 44.79 71.82
N ARG A 527 31.91 45.27 71.06
CA ARG A 527 32.25 46.63 70.67
C ARG A 527 33.30 46.58 69.57
#